data_AF-A0A9K3E3G2-F1
#
_entry.id   AF-A0A9K3E3G2-F1
#
_cell.length_a   1.000
_cell.length_b   1.000
_cell.length_c   1.000
_cell.angle_alpha   90.00
_cell.angle_beta   90.00
_cell.angle_gamma   90.00
#
_symmetry.space_group_name_H-M   'P 1'
#
loop_
_entity.id
_entity.type
_entity.pdbx_description
1 polymer ?
#
loop_
_entity_poly.entity_id
_entity_poly.type
_entity_poly.pdbx_seq_one_letter_code
_entity_poly.pdbx_strand_id
1 'polypeptide(L)'
;MGFCLFNNVAIATSILLNQKKLGLNKILIVDWDVHHGNGTQKMFWKDSRVLVFSVHRHENGSFYPMGDDGSHIKIGEGPSAGYNINVPWEND
;
A
#
# COMPACT_ATOMS: atom_id res chain seq x y z
N MET A 1 -0.64 -8.81 -9.30
CA MET A 1 -0.74 -9.98 -8.41
C MET A 1 0.33 -10.95 -8.88
N GLY A 2 1.43 -11.05 -8.12
CA GLY A 2 2.60 -11.85 -8.48
C GLY A 2 2.95 -12.75 -7.31
N PHE A 3 2.84 -14.06 -7.50
CA PHE A 3 3.24 -15.12 -6.57
C PHE A 3 2.63 -15.11 -5.14
N CYS A 4 1.82 -14.12 -4.78
CA CYS A 4 1.09 -14.06 -3.51
C CYS A 4 -0.34 -14.62 -3.64
N LEU A 5 -0.67 -15.67 -2.90
CA LEU A 5 -2.03 -16.22 -2.82
C LEU A 5 -2.91 -15.44 -1.83
N PHE A 6 -2.34 -15.07 -0.68
CA PHE A 6 -2.99 -14.24 0.33
C PHE A 6 -2.13 -13.02 0.64
N ASN A 7 -2.77 -11.89 0.98
CA ASN A 7 -2.06 -10.70 1.43
C ASN A 7 -1.83 -10.77 2.95
N ASN A 8 -0.75 -11.43 3.34
CA ASN A 8 -0.40 -11.67 4.74
C ASN A 8 -0.34 -10.38 5.57
N VAL A 9 0.26 -9.32 5.01
CA VAL A 9 0.41 -8.02 5.68
C VAL A 9 -0.94 -7.35 5.90
N ALA A 10 -1.82 -7.37 4.89
CA ALA A 10 -3.16 -6.83 5.01
C ALA A 10 -4.02 -7.60 6.03
N ILE A 11 -3.91 -8.94 6.05
CA ILE A 11 -4.62 -9.78 7.02
C ILE A 11 -4.15 -9.45 8.45
N ALA A 12 -2.83 -9.42 8.69
CA ALA A 12 -2.28 -9.09 10.00
C ALA A 12 -2.71 -7.70 10.47
N THR A 13 -2.61 -6.69 9.61
CA THR A 13 -3.05 -5.31 9.89
C THR A 13 -4.53 -5.25 10.25
N SER A 14 -5.38 -5.95 9.49
CA SER A 14 -6.82 -6.00 9.77
C SER A 14 -7.14 -6.68 11.09
N ILE A 15 -6.43 -7.76 11.44
CA ILE A 15 -6.59 -8.45 12.73
C ILE A 15 -6.19 -7.51 13.88
N LEU A 16 -5.05 -6.83 13.75
CA LEU A 16 -4.52 -5.92 14.78
C LEU A 16 -5.46 -4.72 15.02
N LEU A 17 -5.98 -4.10 13.96
CA LEU A 17 -6.93 -2.97 14.09
C LEU A 17 -8.26 -3.38 14.73
N ASN A 18 -8.70 -4.62 14.53
CA ASN A 18 -9.97 -5.11 15.07
C ASN A 18 -9.82 -5.75 16.46
N GLN A 19 -8.60 -5.93 16.96
CA GLN A 19 -8.34 -6.48 18.28
C GLN A 19 -8.50 -5.40 19.36
N LYS A 20 -9.72 -5.26 19.90
CA LYS A 20 -10.07 -4.25 20.90
C LYS A 20 -9.17 -4.24 22.13
N LYS A 21 -8.61 -5.41 22.53
CA LYS A 21 -7.72 -5.51 23.69
C LYS A 21 -6.37 -4.81 23.50
N LEU A 22 -5.93 -4.63 22.25
CA LEU A 22 -4.66 -3.97 21.95
C LEU A 22 -4.80 -2.45 21.81
N GLY A 23 -6.02 -1.93 21.62
CA GLY A 23 -6.27 -0.50 21.53
C GLY A 23 -5.57 0.22 20.37
N LEU A 24 -5.18 -0.53 19.32
CA LEU A 24 -4.48 0.02 18.16
C LEU A 24 -5.45 0.81 17.27
N ASN A 25 -5.18 2.09 17.10
CA ASN A 25 -6.01 2.99 16.29
C ASN A 25 -5.35 3.38 14.96
N LYS A 26 -4.03 3.19 14.84
CA LYS A 26 -3.24 3.51 13.65
C LYS A 26 -2.13 2.49 13.42
N ILE A 27 -1.89 2.12 12.17
CA ILE A 27 -0.80 1.23 11.75
C ILE A 27 -0.08 1.86 10.54
N LEU A 28 1.25 1.73 10.52
CA LEU A 28 2.07 2.03 9.34
C LEU A 28 2.53 0.71 8.73
N ILE A 29 2.28 0.55 7.43
CA ILE A 29 2.89 -0.49 6.61
C ILE A 29 4.02 0.15 5.80
N VAL A 30 5.23 -0.40 5.94
CA VAL A 30 6.39 -0.03 5.11
C VAL A 30 6.67 -1.21 4.19
N ASP A 31 6.47 -1.00 2.89
CA ASP A 31 6.77 -1.95 1.84
C ASP A 31 8.03 -1.50 1.10
N TRP A 32 9.12 -2.25 1.28
CA TRP A 32 10.40 -2.00 0.61
C TRP A 32 10.67 -2.97 -0.54
N ASP A 33 9.71 -3.84 -0.90
CA ASP A 33 9.86 -4.73 -2.05
C ASP A 33 10.08 -3.90 -3.33
N VAL A 34 10.80 -4.45 -4.30
CA VAL A 34 11.05 -3.75 -5.57
C VAL A 34 9.77 -3.58 -6.38
N HIS A 35 8.74 -4.40 -6.15
CA HIS A 35 7.46 -4.31 -6.83
C HIS A 35 6.44 -3.56 -5.98
N HIS A 36 5.58 -2.79 -6.65
CA HIS A 36 4.46 -2.13 -5.98
C HIS A 36 3.51 -3.16 -5.34
N GLY A 37 3.32 -3.03 -4.02
CA GLY A 37 2.34 -3.78 -3.23
C GLY A 37 0.88 -3.39 -3.50
N ASN A 38 0.45 -3.42 -4.76
CA ASN A 38 -0.86 -2.94 -5.21
C ASN A 38 -2.06 -3.56 -4.48
N GLY A 39 -1.95 -4.81 -4.03
CA GLY A 39 -2.96 -5.46 -3.21
C GLY A 39 -3.12 -4.83 -1.82
N THR A 40 -2.02 -4.43 -1.19
CA THR A 40 -2.01 -3.77 0.13
C THR A 40 -2.55 -2.35 0.02
N GLN A 41 -2.11 -1.60 -1.00
CA GLN A 41 -2.67 -0.27 -1.33
C GLN A 41 -4.20 -0.36 -1.52
N LYS A 42 -4.69 -1.32 -2.33
CA LYS A 42 -6.13 -1.48 -2.59
C LYS A 42 -6.93 -1.83 -1.34
N MET A 43 -6.39 -2.66 -0.46
CA MET A 43 -7.08 -3.04 0.78
C MET A 43 -7.37 -1.82 1.67
N PHE A 44 -6.40 -0.91 1.80
CA PHE A 44 -6.48 0.22 2.73
C PHE A 44 -6.74 1.57 2.05
N TRP A 45 -7.09 1.57 0.76
CA TRP A 45 -7.27 2.77 -0.06
C TRP A 45 -8.21 3.83 0.54
N LYS A 46 -9.20 3.39 1.31
CA LYS A 46 -10.20 4.24 1.99
C LYS A 46 -10.08 4.23 3.52
N ASP A 47 -9.04 3.63 4.10
CA ASP A 47 -8.91 3.48 5.56
C ASP A 47 -7.75 4.31 6.13
N SER A 48 -8.06 5.50 6.64
CA SER A 48 -7.10 6.42 7.25
C SER A 48 -6.52 5.93 8.60
N ARG A 49 -6.88 4.73 9.05
CA ARG A 49 -6.20 4.08 10.18
C ARG A 49 -4.91 3.39 9.74
N VAL A 50 -4.71 3.17 8.44
CA VAL A 50 -3.52 2.54 7.90
C VAL A 50 -2.82 3.49 6.96
N LEU A 51 -1.57 3.85 7.26
CA LEU A 51 -0.69 4.50 6.30
C LEU A 51 0.07 3.42 5.54
N VAL A 52 -0.11 3.37 4.22
CA VAL A 52 0.66 2.48 3.33
C VAL A 52 1.77 3.30 2.69
N PHE A 53 3.01 2.93 2.96
CA PHE A 53 4.19 3.50 2.32
C PHE A 53 4.88 2.42 1.49
N SER A 54 5.16 2.69 0.21
CA SER A 54 5.87 1.76 -0.67
C SER A 54 6.89 2.49 -1.53
N VAL A 55 8.14 2.03 -1.47
CA VAL A 55 9.13 2.28 -2.53
C VAL A 55 9.03 1.14 -3.53
N HIS A 56 9.20 1.40 -4.83
CA HIS A 56 9.18 0.35 -5.86
C HIS A 56 9.70 0.89 -7.19
N ARG A 57 10.21 -0.01 -8.05
CA ARG A 57 10.49 0.31 -9.45
C ARG A 57 9.14 0.46 -10.19
N HIS A 58 9.02 1.51 -10.99
CA HIS A 58 7.76 1.82 -11.69
C HIS A 58 7.99 2.08 -13.18
N GLU A 59 9.03 2.82 -13.54
CA GLU A 59 9.37 3.14 -14.94
C GLU A 59 8.19 3.71 -15.72
N ASN A 60 7.55 4.73 -15.17
CA ASN A 60 6.35 5.38 -15.70
C ASN A 60 5.23 4.36 -15.99
N GLY A 61 5.14 3.31 -15.17
CA GLY A 61 4.13 2.25 -15.28
C GLY A 61 4.53 1.11 -16.21
N SER A 62 5.74 1.06 -16.76
CA SER A 62 6.19 -0.06 -17.60
C SER A 62 6.75 -1.24 -16.81
N PHE A 63 7.23 -1.02 -15.57
CA PHE A 63 7.73 -2.11 -14.73
C PHE A 63 6.58 -2.85 -14.03
N TYR A 64 6.70 -4.16 -13.85
CA TYR A 64 5.69 -4.98 -13.17
C TYR A 64 5.37 -4.43 -11.76
N PRO A 65 4.08 -4.33 -11.34
CA PRO A 65 2.86 -4.90 -11.94
C PRO A 65 2.24 -4.11 -13.09
N MET A 66 2.92 -3.08 -13.60
CA MET A 66 2.50 -2.16 -14.66
C MET A 66 1.29 -1.30 -14.33
N GLY A 67 1.17 -0.19 -15.07
CA GLY A 67 0.10 0.79 -14.97
C GLY A 67 0.27 1.80 -13.84
N ASP A 68 -0.65 2.76 -13.78
CA ASP A 68 -0.47 3.98 -13.00
C ASP A 68 -0.71 3.81 -11.48
N ASP A 69 -1.12 2.62 -11.03
CA ASP A 69 -1.45 2.36 -9.62
C ASP A 69 -0.24 2.58 -8.69
N GLY A 70 1.00 2.43 -9.19
CA GLY A 70 2.25 2.71 -8.47
C GLY A 70 2.69 4.18 -8.54
N SER A 71 2.01 5.03 -9.29
CA SER A 71 2.39 6.45 -9.40
C SER A 71 2.27 7.18 -8.06
N HIS A 72 3.14 8.17 -7.84
CA HIS A 72 3.15 9.03 -6.66
C HIS A 72 1.84 9.84 -6.48
N ILE A 73 1.05 10.03 -7.54
CA ILE A 73 -0.25 10.72 -7.46
C ILE A 73 -1.36 9.87 -6.82
N LYS A 74 -1.12 8.57 -6.60
CA LYS A 74 -2.08 7.65 -5.99
C LYS A 74 -2.03 7.76 -4.47
N ILE A 75 -2.80 8.70 -3.93
CA ILE A 75 -2.68 9.11 -2.51
C ILE A 75 -3.78 8.57 -1.57
N GLY A 76 -4.65 7.68 -2.03
CA GLY A 76 -5.88 7.29 -1.33
C GLY A 76 -7.10 8.09 -1.79
N GLU A 77 -8.26 7.87 -1.16
CA GLU A 77 -9.52 8.49 -1.57
C GLU A 77 -10.26 9.16 -0.41
N GLY A 78 -10.88 10.31 -0.71
CA GLY A 78 -11.75 11.02 0.22
C GLY A 78 -11.04 11.43 1.50
N PRO A 79 -11.61 11.16 2.69
CA PRO A 79 -10.97 11.45 3.98
C PRO A 79 -9.62 10.74 4.21
N SER A 80 -9.34 9.69 3.44
CA SER A 80 -8.11 8.90 3.53
C SER A 80 -7.05 9.34 2.53
N ALA A 81 -7.28 10.41 1.75
CA ALA A 81 -6.25 11.03 0.94
C ALA A 81 -5.05 11.46 1.81
N GLY A 82 -3.84 11.07 1.40
CA GLY A 82 -2.60 11.23 2.16
C GLY A 82 -2.21 10.00 3.00
N TYR A 83 -3.04 8.95 3.06
CA TYR A 83 -2.74 7.69 3.76
C TYR A 83 -2.22 6.57 2.84
N ASN A 84 -1.96 6.89 1.57
CA ASN A 84 -1.17 6.05 0.67
C ASN A 84 -0.03 6.89 0.08
N ILE A 85 1.21 6.41 0.21
CA ILE A 85 2.41 7.09 -0.26
C ILE A 85 3.19 6.10 -1.13
N ASN A 86 3.19 6.35 -2.43
CA ASN A 86 4.04 5.66 -3.38
C ASN A 86 5.28 6.51 -3.67
N VAL A 87 6.44 5.88 -3.62
CA VAL A 87 7.73 6.45 -4.02
C VAL A 87 8.25 5.64 -5.22
N PRO A 88 7.72 5.91 -6.43
CA PRO A 88 8.11 5.19 -7.63
C PRO A 88 9.52 5.58 -8.07
N TRP A 89 10.33 4.60 -8.43
CA TRP A 89 11.59 4.82 -9.13
C TRP A 89 11.31 4.84 -10.62
N GLU A 90 11.38 6.04 -11.18
CA GLU A 90 11.33 6.27 -12.62
C GLU A 90 12.78 6.25 -13.12
N ASN A 91 13.10 5.32 -14.03
CA ASN A 91 14.37 5.37 -14.75
C ASN A 91 14.18 6.34 -15.93
N ASP A 92 14.94 7.43 -15.94
CA ASP A 92 15.16 8.27 -17.12
C ASP A 92 16.25 7.68 -18.03
#